data_AF-A0A831XGT2-F1
#
_entry.id   AF-A0A831XGT2-F1
#
_cell.length_a   1.000
_cell.length_b   1.000
_cell.length_c   1.000
_cell.angle_alpha   90.00
_cell.angle_beta   90.00
_cell.angle_gamma   90.00
#
_symmetry.space_group_name_H-M   'P 1'
#
loop_
_entity.id
_entity.type
_entity.pdbx_description
1 polymer ?
#
loop_
_entity_poly.entity_id
_entity_poly.type
_entity_poly.pdbx_seq_one_letter_code
_entity_poly.pdbx_strand_id
1 'polypeptide(L)'
;MLRKLKSKLEEEGFLVYRAKLLDLKPGPLIAVELDQECLPPYKKHMGPPIWSANSLLFLEKWVRSLSPVFVEGERWVAVVPRKHRRAAEVATMLLNAYGGCNWHILSAESLLEHYTTPEDRREIYLWVLGIEEWMLCL
;
A
#
# COMPACT_ATOMS: atom_id res chain seq x y z
N MET A 1 12.88 -5.37 4.49
CA MET A 1 12.01 -5.25 3.30
C MET A 1 10.58 -4.88 3.68
N LEU A 2 9.91 -5.64 4.54
CA LEU A 2 8.57 -5.40 5.07
C LEU A 2 8.28 -3.92 5.43
N ARG A 3 9.13 -3.30 6.25
CA ARG A 3 8.98 -1.89 6.65
C ARG A 3 8.93 -0.94 5.47
N LYS A 4 9.79 -1.15 4.46
CA LYS A 4 9.82 -0.30 3.25
C LYS A 4 8.55 -0.49 2.41
N LEU A 5 8.05 -1.72 2.29
CA LEU A 5 6.79 -1.99 1.60
C LEU A 5 5.62 -1.34 2.31
N LYS A 6 5.52 -1.50 3.63
CA LYS A 6 4.49 -0.85 4.45
C LYS A 6 4.51 0.67 4.26
N SER A 7 5.66 1.32 4.49
CA SER A 7 5.78 2.77 4.33
C SER A 7 5.42 3.21 2.91
N LYS A 8 5.80 2.43 1.88
CA LYS A 8 5.50 2.79 0.50
C LYS A 8 4.01 2.70 0.16
N LEU A 9 3.30 1.71 0.71
CA LEU A 9 1.85 1.58 0.58
C LEU A 9 1.14 2.75 1.29
N GLU A 10 1.57 3.09 2.50
CA GLU A 10 1.02 4.21 3.28
C GLU A 10 1.27 5.57 2.59
N GLU A 11 2.45 5.80 2.01
CA GLU A 11 2.76 6.99 1.20
C GLU A 11 1.86 7.13 -0.03
N GLU A 12 1.49 6.00 -0.66
CA GLU A 12 0.52 5.99 -1.75
C GLU A 12 -0.92 6.12 -1.24
N GLY A 13 -1.17 6.11 0.08
CA GLY A 13 -2.47 6.35 0.69
C GLY A 13 -3.29 5.09 0.96
N PHE A 14 -2.67 3.91 0.95
CA PHE A 14 -3.31 2.70 1.47
C PHE A 14 -3.27 2.72 3.00
N LEU A 15 -4.36 2.30 3.64
CA LEU A 15 -4.38 2.02 5.07
C LEU A 15 -3.92 0.58 5.29
N VAL A 16 -2.79 0.40 5.98
CA VAL A 16 -2.22 -0.91 6.31
C VAL A 16 -2.60 -1.28 7.74
N TYR A 17 -3.48 -2.27 7.91
CA TYR A 17 -3.87 -2.76 9.23
C TYR A 17 -2.75 -3.56 9.88
N ARG A 18 -2.26 -4.58 9.18
CA ARG A 18 -1.21 -5.49 9.66
C ARG A 18 -0.24 -5.84 8.54
N ALA A 19 1.00 -6.11 8.92
CA ALA A 19 2.01 -6.59 7.98
C ALA A 19 2.97 -7.52 8.74
N LYS A 20 3.19 -8.73 8.22
CA LYS A 20 4.02 -9.76 8.87
C LYS A 20 4.89 -10.46 7.83
N LEU A 21 6.09 -10.87 8.25
CA LEU A 21 6.91 -11.81 7.49
C LEU A 21 6.61 -13.21 8.05
N LEU A 22 6.11 -14.10 7.20
CA LEU A 22 5.87 -15.50 7.50
C LEU A 22 6.99 -16.33 6.91
N ASP A 23 7.59 -17.21 7.71
CA ASP A 23 8.61 -18.14 7.25
C ASP A 23 7.92 -19.47 6.88
N LEU A 24 7.69 -19.69 5.60
CA LEU A 24 6.97 -20.84 5.08
C LEU A 24 7.94 -21.77 4.33
N LYS A 25 7.63 -23.06 4.26
CA LYS A 25 8.53 -24.07 3.67
C LYS A 25 9.01 -23.79 2.23
N PRO A 26 8.20 -23.24 1.29
CA PRO A 26 8.71 -22.92 -0.05
C PRO A 26 9.47 -21.59 -0.11
N GLY A 27 9.43 -20.78 0.95
CA GLY A 27 10.12 -19.50 1.05
C GLY A 27 9.38 -18.49 1.92
N PRO A 28 10.04 -17.39 2.29
CA PRO A 28 9.44 -16.36 3.12
C PRO A 28 8.34 -15.61 2.36
N LEU A 29 7.23 -15.35 3.06
CA LEU A 29 6.07 -14.63 2.54
C LEU A 29 5.87 -13.32 3.31
N ILE A 30 5.64 -12.23 2.59
CA ILE A 30 5.22 -10.96 3.18
C ILE A 30 3.70 -10.86 3.09
N ALA A 31 3.03 -11.00 4.24
CA ALA A 31 1.59 -10.86 4.36
C ALA A 31 1.25 -9.40 4.74
N VAL A 32 0.34 -8.78 4.00
CA VAL A 32 -0.11 -7.39 4.24
C VAL A 32 -1.63 -7.35 4.19
N GLU A 33 -2.23 -6.84 5.25
CA GLU A 33 -3.66 -6.61 5.36
C GLU A 33 -3.95 -5.14 5.14
N LEU A 34 -4.84 -4.85 4.20
CA LEU A 34 -5.19 -3.51 3.75
C LEU A 34 -6.68 -3.29 3.92
N ASP A 35 -7.06 -2.04 4.18
CA ASP A 35 -8.48 -1.63 4.17
C ASP A 35 -9.14 -1.85 2.80
N GLN A 36 -8.40 -1.57 1.73
CA GLN A 36 -8.87 -1.75 0.36
C GLN A 36 -7.69 -2.09 -0.55
N GLU A 37 -7.95 -2.96 -1.53
CA GLU A 37 -6.93 -3.36 -2.51
C GLU A 37 -6.71 -2.30 -3.60
N CYS A 38 -7.74 -1.51 -3.91
CA CYS A 38 -7.74 -0.54 -5.00
C CYS A 38 -8.24 0.82 -4.53
N LEU A 39 -7.40 1.84 -4.68
CA LEU A 39 -7.73 3.22 -4.32
C LEU A 39 -8.55 3.93 -5.42
N PRO A 40 -9.30 5.00 -5.02
CA PRO A 40 -9.93 5.90 -5.97
C PRO A 40 -8.93 6.46 -6.99
N PRO A 41 -9.35 6.74 -8.25
CA PRO A 41 -8.44 7.12 -9.33
C PRO A 41 -7.67 8.43 -9.09
N TYR A 42 -8.15 9.28 -8.19
CA TYR A 42 -7.54 10.57 -7.86
C TYR A 42 -7.12 10.64 -6.40
N LYS A 43 -6.15 11.50 -6.12
CA LYS A 43 -5.72 11.86 -4.76
C LYS A 43 -5.58 13.36 -4.60
N LYS A 44 -5.70 13.80 -3.34
CA LYS A 44 -5.34 15.16 -2.96
C LYS A 44 -3.82 15.30 -2.96
N HIS A 45 -3.31 16.30 -3.65
CA HIS A 45 -1.93 16.74 -3.57
C HIS A 45 -1.89 18.07 -2.80
N MET A 46 -1.38 18.00 -1.57
CA MET A 46 -1.30 19.15 -0.68
C MET A 46 -0.22 20.12 -1.16
N GLY A 47 -0.64 21.36 -1.39
CA GLY A 47 0.21 22.47 -1.78
C GLY A 47 0.73 23.29 -0.60
N PRO A 48 1.39 24.42 -0.91
CA PRO A 48 1.84 25.37 0.09
C PRO A 48 0.64 26.13 0.70
N PRO A 49 0.86 26.84 1.82
CA PRO A 49 -0.09 27.84 2.30
C PRO A 49 -0.41 28.88 1.22
N ILE A 50 -1.65 29.39 1.23
CA ILE A 50 -2.16 30.27 0.15
C ILE A 50 -1.36 31.57 -0.01
N TRP A 51 -0.77 32.09 1.08
CA TRP A 51 0.06 33.30 1.12
C TRP A 51 1.55 33.05 0.82
N SER A 52 1.96 31.80 0.58
CA SER A 52 3.35 31.50 0.25
C SER A 52 3.73 32.09 -1.10
N ALA A 53 4.97 32.57 -1.24
CA ALA A 53 5.51 32.98 -2.55
C ALA A 53 5.41 31.87 -3.62
N ASN A 54 5.40 30.60 -3.20
CA ASN A 54 5.27 29.43 -4.09
C ASN A 54 3.82 29.14 -4.53
N SER A 55 2.84 29.94 -4.07
CA SER A 55 1.43 29.82 -4.41
C SER A 55 1.19 29.90 -5.92
N LEU A 56 1.81 30.89 -6.58
CA LEU A 56 1.68 31.06 -8.03
C LEU A 56 2.28 29.89 -8.81
N LEU A 57 3.45 29.38 -8.42
CA LEU A 57 4.09 28.22 -9.05
C LEU A 57 3.24 26.94 -8.91
N PHE A 58 2.58 26.78 -7.76
CA PHE A 58 1.66 25.66 -7.54
C PHE A 58 0.46 25.75 -8.50
N LEU A 59 -0.19 26.93 -8.57
CA LEU A 59 -1.31 27.16 -9.48
C LEU A 59 -0.91 26.99 -10.94
N GLU A 60 0.22 27.57 -11.36
CA GLU A 60 0.72 27.45 -12.72
C GLU A 60 0.92 25.98 -13.12
N LYS A 61 1.49 25.16 -12.24
CA LYS A 61 1.69 23.73 -12.50
C LYS A 61 0.36 22.98 -12.64
N TRP A 62 -0.53 23.15 -11.68
CA TRP A 62 -1.70 22.27 -11.56
C TRP A 62 -2.90 22.74 -12.38
N VAL A 63 -3.14 24.04 -12.47
CA VAL A 63 -4.18 24.61 -13.34
C VAL A 63 -3.84 24.36 -14.81
N ARG A 64 -2.57 24.50 -15.21
CA ARG A 64 -2.14 24.19 -16.59
C ARG A 64 -2.30 22.71 -16.94
N SER A 65 -2.19 21.82 -15.95
CA SER A 65 -2.46 20.38 -16.12
C SER A 65 -3.96 20.02 -16.11
N LEU A 66 -4.85 21.02 -16.09
CA LEU A 66 -6.31 20.84 -15.99
C LEU A 66 -6.74 20.05 -14.74
N SER A 67 -5.91 20.06 -13.69
CA SER A 67 -6.26 19.45 -12.41
C SER A 67 -7.13 20.43 -11.63
N PRO A 68 -8.27 19.99 -11.05
CA PRO A 68 -9.05 20.82 -10.13
C PRO A 68 -8.18 21.29 -8.96
N VAL A 69 -8.17 22.59 -8.70
CA VAL A 69 -7.47 23.20 -7.57
C VAL A 69 -8.45 23.97 -6.70
N PHE A 70 -8.37 23.79 -5.39
CA PHE A 70 -9.20 24.50 -4.41
C PHE A 70 -8.41 24.75 -3.13
N VAL A 71 -9.00 25.49 -2.19
CA VAL A 71 -8.43 25.76 -0.86
C VAL A 71 -9.10 24.83 0.15
N GLU A 72 -8.29 24.14 0.95
CA GLU A 72 -8.76 23.36 2.10
C GLU A 72 -8.01 23.84 3.34
N GLY A 73 -8.73 24.43 4.29
CA GLY A 73 -8.12 25.20 5.39
C GLY A 73 -7.33 26.38 4.83
N GLU A 74 -6.03 26.40 5.07
CA GLU A 74 -5.13 27.50 4.68
C GLU A 74 -4.17 27.11 3.53
N ARG A 75 -4.40 25.95 2.89
CA ARG A 75 -3.51 25.39 1.88
C ARG A 75 -4.21 25.19 0.55
N TRP A 76 -3.43 25.30 -0.51
CA TRP A 76 -3.84 24.82 -1.82
C TRP A 76 -3.93 23.30 -1.84
N VAL A 77 -4.91 22.78 -2.56
CA VAL A 77 -5.08 21.35 -2.82
C VAL A 77 -5.37 21.15 -4.29
N ALA A 78 -4.59 20.29 -4.95
CA ALA A 78 -4.88 19.84 -6.31
C ALA A 78 -5.43 18.40 -6.28
N VAL A 79 -6.43 18.11 -7.11
CA VAL A 79 -6.92 16.73 -7.36
C VAL A 79 -6.14 16.15 -8.53
N VAL A 80 -5.31 15.16 -8.26
CA VAL A 80 -4.35 14.62 -9.24
C VAL A 80 -4.58 13.12 -9.46
N PRO A 81 -4.40 12.60 -10.69
CA PRO A 81 -4.53 11.16 -10.94
C PRO A 81 -3.45 10.38 -10.17
N ARG A 82 -3.80 9.21 -9.66
CA ARG A 82 -2.84 8.30 -9.04
C ARG A 82 -2.02 7.58 -10.10
N LYS A 83 -0.73 7.39 -9.85
CA LYS A 83 0.15 6.56 -10.68
C LYS A 83 -0.14 5.07 -10.49
N HIS A 84 -0.40 4.67 -9.24
CA HIS A 84 -0.74 3.31 -8.86
C HIS A 84 -2.05 3.33 -8.11
N ARG A 85 -2.97 2.47 -8.52
CA ARG A 85 -4.29 2.33 -7.89
C ARG A 85 -4.39 1.06 -7.08
N ARG A 86 -3.72 -0.01 -7.52
CA ARG A 86 -3.73 -1.30 -6.83
C ARG A 86 -2.50 -1.46 -5.96
N ALA A 87 -2.67 -2.07 -4.78
CA ALA A 87 -1.56 -2.36 -3.88
C ALA A 87 -0.48 -3.23 -4.56
N ALA A 88 -0.91 -4.19 -5.40
CA ALA A 88 -0.03 -5.04 -6.19
C ALA A 88 0.88 -4.26 -7.17
N GLU A 89 0.41 -3.14 -7.72
CA GLU A 89 1.22 -2.28 -8.60
C GLU A 89 2.33 -1.59 -7.80
N VAL A 90 2.00 -1.08 -6.61
CA VAL A 90 2.96 -0.44 -5.70
C VAL A 90 4.01 -1.45 -5.22
N ALA A 91 3.56 -2.64 -4.83
CA ALA A 91 4.43 -3.72 -4.40
C ALA A 91 5.35 -4.17 -5.54
N THR A 92 4.82 -4.43 -6.74
CA THR A 92 5.63 -4.79 -7.92
C THR A 92 6.68 -3.73 -8.23
N MET A 93 6.28 -2.45 -8.25
CA MET A 93 7.19 -1.33 -8.52
C MET A 93 8.32 -1.25 -7.48
N LEU A 94 8.01 -1.42 -6.19
CA LEU A 94 9.02 -1.40 -5.14
C LEU A 94 9.93 -2.64 -5.18
N LEU A 95 9.36 -3.82 -5.35
CA LEU A 95 10.06 -5.10 -5.27
C LEU A 95 10.97 -5.32 -6.49
N ASN A 96 10.56 -4.89 -7.68
CA ASN A 96 11.40 -4.95 -8.89
C ASN A 96 12.67 -4.08 -8.77
N ALA A 97 12.69 -3.08 -7.88
CA ALA A 97 13.91 -2.33 -7.59
C ALA A 97 14.95 -3.16 -6.82
N TYR A 98 14.54 -4.26 -6.19
CA TYR A 98 15.40 -5.22 -5.52
C TYR A 98 15.58 -6.44 -6.43
N GLY A 99 16.64 -6.44 -7.23
CA GLY A 99 16.98 -7.57 -8.10
C GLY A 99 17.27 -8.87 -7.33
N GLY A 100 17.27 -10.00 -8.04
CA GLY A 100 17.68 -11.30 -7.51
C GLY A 100 16.57 -12.14 -6.86
N CYS A 101 15.31 -11.70 -6.89
CA CYS A 101 14.16 -12.45 -6.39
C CYS A 101 13.03 -12.45 -7.43
N ASN A 102 12.36 -13.60 -7.61
CA ASN A 102 11.14 -13.69 -8.40
C ASN A 102 9.94 -13.46 -7.46
N TRP A 103 9.35 -12.26 -7.52
CA TRP A 103 8.26 -11.88 -6.64
C TRP A 103 6.92 -12.30 -7.24
N HIS A 104 6.16 -13.09 -6.50
CA HIS A 104 4.77 -13.40 -6.81
C HIS A 104 3.86 -12.69 -5.82
N ILE A 105 2.95 -11.86 -6.34
CA ILE A 105 1.96 -11.17 -5.54
C ILE A 105 0.65 -11.91 -5.73
N LEU A 106 0.10 -12.39 -4.62
CA LEU A 106 -1.13 -13.19 -4.58
C LEU A 106 -2.13 -12.50 -3.67
N SER A 107 -3.43 -12.67 -3.97
CA SER A 107 -4.47 -12.39 -2.99
C SER A 107 -4.44 -13.45 -1.90
N ALA A 108 -5.06 -13.16 -0.74
CA ALA A 108 -5.18 -14.13 0.34
C ALA A 108 -5.89 -15.42 -0.12
N GLU A 109 -6.90 -15.29 -0.99
CA GLU A 109 -7.65 -16.42 -1.57
C GLU A 109 -6.74 -17.34 -2.39
N SER A 110 -5.96 -16.77 -3.31
CA SER A 110 -5.02 -17.53 -4.14
C SER A 110 -3.89 -18.16 -3.32
N LEU A 111 -3.56 -17.57 -2.17
CA LEU A 111 -2.53 -18.07 -1.26
C LEU A 111 -2.95 -19.40 -0.62
N LEU A 112 -4.22 -19.54 -0.24
CA LEU A 112 -4.77 -20.79 0.32
C LEU A 112 -4.73 -21.96 -0.68
N GLU A 113 -4.80 -21.67 -1.98
CA GLU A 113 -4.68 -22.66 -3.05
C GLU A 113 -3.24 -23.11 -3.29
N HIS A 114 -2.27 -22.19 -3.14
CA HIS A 114 -0.85 -22.46 -3.43
C HIS A 114 -0.11 -23.18 -2.29
N TYR A 115 -0.46 -22.91 -1.04
CA TYR A 115 0.22 -23.48 0.12
C TYR A 115 -0.59 -24.64 0.70
N THR A 116 -0.04 -25.86 0.58
CA THR A 116 -0.76 -27.11 0.85
C THR A 116 -0.38 -27.80 2.14
N THR A 117 0.79 -27.49 2.73
CA THR A 117 1.19 -28.16 3.97
C THR A 117 0.30 -27.72 5.14
N PRO A 118 -0.07 -28.62 6.07
CA PRO A 118 -0.90 -28.27 7.23
C PRO A 118 -0.27 -27.18 8.10
N GLU A 119 1.05 -27.18 8.23
CA GLU A 119 1.78 -26.19 9.04
C GLU A 119 1.74 -24.80 8.39
N ASP A 120 2.03 -24.69 7.09
CA ASP A 120 2.00 -23.40 6.39
C ASP A 120 0.57 -22.83 6.37
N ARG A 121 -0.43 -23.69 6.15
CA ARG A 121 -1.85 -23.31 6.20
C ARG A 121 -2.22 -22.76 7.57
N ARG A 122 -1.77 -23.38 8.65
CA ARG A 122 -2.03 -22.91 10.02
C ARG A 122 -1.52 -21.48 10.20
N GLU A 123 -0.27 -21.20 9.84
CA GLU A 123 0.30 -19.84 9.95
C GLU A 123 -0.48 -18.80 9.15
N ILE A 124 -0.87 -19.15 7.92
CA ILE A 124 -1.70 -18.29 7.07
C ILE A 124 -3.06 -18.04 7.71
N TYR A 125 -3.75 -19.09 8.19
CA TYR A 125 -5.06 -18.97 8.83
C TYR A 125 -5.01 -18.13 10.10
N LEU A 126 -4.01 -18.34 10.95
CA LEU A 126 -3.81 -17.55 12.16
C LEU A 126 -3.64 -16.07 11.81
N TRP A 127 -2.83 -15.77 10.81
CA TRP A 127 -2.67 -14.40 10.34
C TRP A 127 -3.98 -13.83 9.77
N VAL A 128 -4.64 -14.52 8.85
CA VAL A 128 -5.90 -14.08 8.21
C VAL A 128 -7.00 -13.82 9.24
N LEU A 129 -7.17 -14.72 10.21
CA LEU A 129 -8.20 -14.61 11.24
C LEU A 129 -7.85 -13.61 12.34
N GLY A 130 -6.63 -13.03 12.32
CA GLY A 130 -6.16 -12.19 13.40
C GLY A 130 -5.90 -12.93 14.68
N ILE A 131 -5.71 -14.25 14.62
CA ILE A 131 -5.44 -15.09 15.77
C ILE A 131 -3.93 -15.10 16.04
N GLU A 132 -3.53 -14.43 17.10
CA GLU A 132 -2.19 -14.51 17.68
C GLU A 132 -2.00 -15.81 18.47
N GLU A 133 -0.75 -16.29 18.58
CA GLU A 133 -0.45 -17.57 19.24
C GLU A 133 -0.96 -17.67 20.67
N TRP A 134 -0.94 -16.57 21.43
CA TRP A 134 -1.43 -16.54 22.82
C TRP A 134 -2.94 -16.79 22.95
N MET A 135 -3.72 -16.58 21.87
CA MET A 135 -5.16 -16.84 21.87
C MET A 135 -5.51 -18.33 21.69
N LEU A 136 -4.53 -19.16 21.35
CA LEU A 136 -4.69 -20.61 21.19
C LEU A 136 -4.49 -21.40 22.48
N CYS A 137 -4.13 -20.73 23.58
CA CYS A 137 -3.82 -21.34 24.87
C CYS A 137 -5.04 -21.42 25.82
N LEU A 138 -6.27 -21.44 25.29
CA LEU A 138 -7.51 -21.64 26.04
C LEU A 138 -8.03 -23.08 25.92
#